data_AF-A0A1V6PVL0-F1
#
_entry.id   AF-A0A1V6PVL0-F1
#
_cell.length_a   1.000
_cell.length_b   1.000
_cell.length_c   1.000
_cell.angle_alpha   90.00
_cell.angle_beta   90.00
_cell.angle_gamma   90.00
#
_symmetry.space_group_name_H-M   'P 1'
#
loop_
_entity.id
_entity.type
_entity.pdbx_description
1 polymer ?
#
loop_
_entity_poly.entity_id
_entity_poly.type
_entity_poly.pdbx_seq_one_letter_code
_entity_poly.pdbx_strand_id
1 'polypeptide(L)'
;MIATNTKLAYSSCKVILSHAGGTLPFLITRISTVSQESVATAKIYGKSSEGLMEDFRSFYFDLALSSSDAMLRLVLDKIPHSKLLYESDYPYASPDKTLVFKQTLDTFPMKDDPREKIHFKNAEALLAEEE
;
A
#
# COMPACT_ATOMS: atom_id res chain seq x y z
N MET A 1 -11.54 1.24 7.77
CA MET A 1 -10.69 0.33 8.57
C MET A 1 -9.74 1.09 9.50
N ILE A 2 -8.96 2.05 9.00
CA ILE A 2 -8.04 2.86 9.83
C ILE A 2 -8.80 3.70 10.87
N ALA A 3 -9.69 4.58 10.41
CA ALA A 3 -10.45 5.52 11.25
C ALA A 3 -11.29 4.85 12.35
N THR A 4 -11.79 3.65 12.08
CA THR A 4 -12.71 2.90 12.94
C THR A 4 -12.00 1.89 13.85
N ASN A 5 -10.66 1.89 13.91
CA ASN A 5 -9.86 0.89 14.63
C ASN A 5 -10.08 -0.56 14.19
N THR A 6 -10.75 -0.81 13.05
CA THR A 6 -11.00 -2.17 12.57
C THR A 6 -9.70 -2.89 12.22
N LYS A 7 -8.73 -2.20 11.60
CA LYS A 7 -7.45 -2.83 11.26
C LYS A 7 -6.66 -3.24 12.51
N LEU A 8 -6.69 -2.39 13.54
CA LEU A 8 -6.08 -2.63 14.84
C LEU A 8 -6.75 -3.79 15.59
N ALA A 9 -8.09 -3.80 15.65
CA ALA A 9 -8.86 -4.85 16.33
C ALA A 9 -8.66 -6.24 15.69
N TYR A 10 -8.43 -6.28 14.37
CA TYR A 10 -8.15 -7.50 13.62
C TYR A 10 -6.75 -7.44 13.00
N SER A 11 -5.74 -7.25 13.85
CA SER A 11 -4.34 -7.06 13.44
C SER A 11 -3.80 -8.24 12.61
N SER A 12 -4.19 -9.47 12.94
CA SER A 12 -3.81 -10.69 12.21
C SER A 12 -4.44 -10.82 10.84
N CYS A 13 -5.54 -10.09 10.55
CA CYS A 13 -6.13 -10.10 9.22
C CYS A 13 -5.20 -9.37 8.24
N LYS A 14 -4.66 -10.13 7.29
CA LYS A 14 -3.89 -9.65 6.16
C LYS A 14 -4.85 -9.01 5.14
N VAL A 15 -4.71 -7.72 4.89
CA VAL A 15 -5.59 -6.96 3.97
C VAL A 15 -4.75 -6.42 2.83
N ILE A 16 -5.17 -6.71 1.59
CA ILE A 16 -4.56 -6.21 0.36
C ILE A 16 -5.45 -5.08 -0.17
N LEU A 17 -4.85 -3.93 -0.43
CA LEU A 17 -5.51 -2.79 -1.05
C LEU A 17 -5.08 -2.70 -2.51
N SER A 18 -6.03 -2.88 -3.42
CA SER A 18 -5.73 -2.87 -4.84
C SER A 18 -5.45 -1.48 -5.41
N HIS A 19 -4.83 -1.44 -6.60
CA HIS A 19 -4.55 -0.23 -7.36
C HIS A 19 -3.72 0.77 -6.56
N ALA A 20 -2.61 0.29 -5.97
CA ALA A 20 -1.75 1.02 -5.05
C ALA A 20 -2.49 1.59 -3.81
N GLY A 21 -3.66 1.05 -3.46
CA GLY A 21 -4.52 1.58 -2.39
C GLY A 21 -5.33 2.80 -2.80
N GLY A 22 -5.54 3.02 -4.10
CA GLY A 22 -6.29 4.14 -4.64
C GLY A 22 -5.69 5.48 -4.22
N THR A 23 -6.51 6.35 -3.63
CA THR A 23 -6.07 7.68 -3.17
C THR A 23 -5.46 7.68 -1.77
N LEU A 24 -5.45 6.54 -1.06
CA LEU A 24 -5.03 6.48 0.33
C LEU A 24 -3.57 6.90 0.54
N PRO A 25 -2.57 6.44 -0.24
CA PRO A 25 -1.17 6.87 -0.03
C PRO A 25 -0.98 8.37 -0.19
N PHE A 26 -1.77 9.02 -1.05
CA PHE A 26 -1.75 10.47 -1.22
C PHE A 26 -2.37 11.19 0.00
N LEU A 27 -3.47 10.68 0.53
CA LEU A 27 -4.22 11.31 1.61
C LEU A 27 -3.68 11.03 3.01
N ILE A 28 -2.94 9.94 3.23
CA ILE A 28 -2.65 9.44 4.58
C ILE A 28 -1.85 10.43 5.43
N THR A 29 -0.92 11.18 4.83
CA THR A 29 -0.15 12.20 5.55
C THR A 29 -1.06 13.35 6.00
N ARG A 30 -2.03 13.75 5.17
CA ARG A 30 -3.03 14.77 5.54
C ARG A 30 -3.92 14.26 6.67
N ILE A 31 -4.43 13.03 6.55
CA ILE A 31 -5.30 12.42 7.57
C ILE A 31 -4.56 12.34 8.90
N SER A 32 -3.34 11.83 8.90
CA SER A 32 -2.53 11.69 10.13
C SER A 32 -2.18 13.06 10.73
N THR A 33 -1.70 14.01 9.94
CA THR A 33 -1.26 15.35 10.41
C THR A 33 -2.43 16.20 10.90
N VAL A 34 -3.55 16.28 10.17
CA VAL A 34 -4.71 17.10 10.59
C VAL A 34 -5.42 16.50 11.81
N SER A 35 -5.20 15.21 12.05
CA SER A 35 -5.68 14.53 13.27
C SER A 35 -4.71 14.66 14.44
N GLN A 36 -3.56 15.30 14.26
CA GLN A 36 -2.66 15.63 15.36
C GLN A 36 -3.35 16.66 16.27
N GLU A 37 -3.55 16.19 17.49
CA GLU A 37 -3.93 16.86 18.72
C GLU A 37 -4.11 18.39 18.65
N SER A 38 -5.39 18.78 18.55
CA SER A 38 -5.92 19.81 19.44
C SER A 38 -6.85 19.12 20.44
N VAL A 39 -7.08 19.74 21.61
CA VAL A 39 -8.04 19.26 22.62
C VAL A 39 -9.44 19.02 22.02
N ALA A 40 -9.77 19.69 20.90
CA ALA A 40 -11.03 19.52 20.16
C ALA A 40 -11.02 18.34 19.17
N THR A 41 -9.85 17.88 18.69
CA THR A 41 -9.73 16.87 17.62
C THR A 41 -9.15 15.52 18.08
N ALA A 42 -8.58 15.45 19.29
CA ALA A 42 -7.96 14.25 19.87
C ALA A 42 -8.87 13.00 19.93
N LYS A 43 -10.18 13.14 19.67
CA LYS A 43 -11.17 12.05 19.73
C LYS A 43 -11.78 11.65 18.39
N ILE A 44 -11.38 12.22 17.25
CA ILE A 44 -12.04 11.89 15.97
C ILE A 44 -11.85 10.41 15.62
N TYR A 45 -10.66 9.85 15.85
CA TYR A 45 -10.35 8.44 15.55
C TYR A 45 -9.95 7.61 16.79
N GLY A 46 -9.79 8.27 17.94
CA GLY A 46 -9.36 7.59 19.18
C GLY A 46 -7.95 6.98 19.12
N LYS A 47 -7.06 7.49 18.25
CA LYS A 47 -5.66 7.06 18.15
C LYS A 47 -4.74 8.21 17.70
N SER A 48 -3.44 8.06 17.95
CA SER A 48 -2.42 9.03 17.56
C SER A 48 -2.18 9.07 16.05
N SER A 49 -1.55 10.15 15.57
CA SER A 49 -1.06 10.24 14.19
C SER A 49 -0.16 9.07 13.80
N GLU A 50 0.70 8.62 14.72
CA GLU A 50 1.56 7.46 14.49
C GLU A 50 0.73 6.18 14.36
N GLY A 51 -0.27 5.97 15.22
CA GLY A 51 -1.17 4.81 15.13
C GLY A 51 -1.97 4.77 13.82
N LEU A 52 -2.32 5.92 13.23
CA LEU A 52 -2.93 5.98 11.89
C LEU A 52 -1.93 5.52 10.81
N MET A 53 -0.67 5.93 10.93
CA MET A 53 0.39 5.55 9.99
C MET A 53 0.81 4.08 10.15
N GLU A 54 0.80 3.54 11.37
CA GLU A 54 1.02 2.12 11.64
C GLU A 54 -0.05 1.25 10.99
N ASP A 55 -1.33 1.60 11.16
CA ASP A 55 -2.42 0.91 10.46
C ASP A 55 -2.22 0.97 8.94
N PHE A 56 -1.89 2.15 8.40
CA PHE A 56 -1.62 2.31 6.97
C PHE A 56 -0.48 1.40 6.47
N ARG A 57 0.65 1.36 7.19
CA ARG A 57 1.80 0.53 6.81
C ARG A 57 1.58 -0.97 7.05
N SER A 58 0.53 -1.35 7.76
CA SER A 58 0.19 -2.75 8.02
C SER A 58 -0.49 -3.43 6.82
N PHE A 59 -1.13 -2.66 5.93
CA PHE A 59 -1.75 -3.16 4.71
C PHE A 59 -0.71 -3.65 3.71
N TYR A 60 -1.11 -4.59 2.87
CA TYR A 60 -0.44 -4.88 1.60
C TYR A 60 -1.08 -4.04 0.49
N PHE A 61 -0.32 -3.74 -0.55
CA PHE A 61 -0.76 -2.94 -1.67
C PHE A 61 -0.33 -3.63 -2.95
N ASP A 62 -1.28 -3.96 -3.81
CA ASP A 62 -0.92 -4.38 -5.16
C ASP A 62 -0.71 -3.16 -6.07
N LEU A 63 -0.05 -3.39 -7.21
CA LEU A 63 0.24 -2.35 -8.20
C LEU A 63 -0.61 -2.50 -9.48
N ALA A 64 -1.78 -3.14 -9.37
CA ALA A 64 -2.75 -3.27 -10.45
C ALA A 64 -2.96 -1.93 -11.15
N LEU A 65 -2.59 -1.83 -12.44
CA LEU A 65 -2.72 -0.63 -13.27
C LEU A 65 -2.22 0.68 -12.62
N SER A 66 -1.23 0.61 -11.72
CA SER A 66 -0.87 1.71 -10.82
C SER A 66 0.64 1.96 -10.73
N SER A 67 1.39 1.62 -11.78
CA SER A 67 2.85 1.75 -11.83
C SER A 67 3.34 2.95 -12.65
N SER A 68 2.56 4.03 -12.76
CA SER A 68 3.08 5.28 -13.33
C SER A 68 4.22 5.83 -12.47
N ASP A 69 5.18 6.56 -13.05
CA ASP A 69 6.34 7.10 -12.33
C ASP A 69 5.97 7.88 -11.06
N ALA A 70 4.93 8.71 -11.13
CA ALA A 70 4.47 9.49 -9.98
C ALA A 70 3.94 8.60 -8.86
N MET A 71 3.18 7.55 -9.23
CA MET A 71 2.67 6.58 -8.26
C MET A 71 3.79 5.73 -7.68
N LEU A 72 4.73 5.23 -8.49
CA LEU A 72 5.87 4.45 -8.02
C LEU A 72 6.72 5.24 -7.04
N ARG A 73 7.01 6.52 -7.32
CA ARG A 73 7.71 7.39 -6.35
C ARG A 73 6.96 7.51 -5.02
N LEU A 74 5.65 7.70 -5.07
CA LEU A 74 4.82 7.86 -3.87
C LEU A 74 4.78 6.57 -3.04
N VAL A 75 4.50 5.42 -3.67
CA VAL A 75 4.37 4.15 -2.96
C VAL A 75 5.70 3.65 -2.42
N LEU A 76 6.79 3.79 -3.18
CA LEU A 76 8.13 3.37 -2.73
C LEU A 76 8.66 4.25 -1.58
N ASP A 77 8.19 5.50 -1.46
CA ASP A 77 8.50 6.40 -0.34
C ASP A 77 7.64 6.09 0.90
N LYS A 78 6.34 5.81 0.71
CA LYS A 78 5.38 5.72 1.82
C LYS A 78 5.14 4.31 2.36
N ILE A 79 5.31 3.29 1.52
CA ILE A 79 4.92 1.91 1.83
C ILE A 79 6.18 1.07 2.02
N PRO A 80 6.26 0.25 3.09
CA PRO A 80 7.37 -0.69 3.25
C PRO A 80 7.47 -1.60 2.02
N HIS A 81 8.67 -1.79 1.48
CA HIS A 81 8.83 -2.58 0.25
C HIS A 81 8.36 -4.03 0.40
N SER A 82 8.31 -4.58 1.61
CA SER A 82 7.75 -5.91 1.91
C SER A 82 6.22 -5.99 1.83
N LYS A 83 5.55 -4.85 1.65
CA LYS A 83 4.09 -4.73 1.56
C LYS A 83 3.59 -4.42 0.16
N LEU A 84 4.51 -4.28 -0.81
CA LEU A 84 4.17 -4.03 -2.21
C LEU A 84 4.09 -5.35 -2.99
N LEU A 85 3.04 -5.51 -3.78
CA LEU A 85 2.75 -6.71 -4.58
C LEU A 85 2.55 -6.32 -6.04
N TYR A 86 2.93 -7.22 -6.95
CA TYR A 86 2.54 -7.12 -8.34
C TYR A 86 1.14 -7.70 -8.56
N GLU A 87 0.33 -7.02 -9.36
CA GLU A 87 -0.95 -7.51 -9.86
C GLU A 87 -1.22 -6.85 -11.22
N SER A 88 -1.95 -7.55 -12.10
CA SER A 88 -2.11 -7.22 -13.52
C SER A 88 -3.46 -6.60 -13.90
N ASP A 89 -4.48 -6.83 -13.07
CA ASP A 89 -5.91 -6.59 -13.24
C ASP A 89 -6.55 -7.41 -14.38
N TYR A 90 -5.94 -8.53 -14.77
CA TYR A 90 -6.50 -9.42 -15.80
C TYR A 90 -7.73 -10.18 -15.26
N PRO A 91 -8.82 -10.33 -16.05
CA PRO A 91 -8.99 -9.96 -17.47
C PRO A 91 -9.61 -8.58 -17.72
N TYR A 92 -9.84 -7.76 -16.69
CA TYR A 92 -10.43 -6.44 -16.85
C TYR A 92 -9.48 -5.47 -17.57
N ALA A 93 -8.20 -5.54 -17.23
CA ALA A 93 -7.11 -5.00 -18.04
C ALA A 93 -6.82 -5.93 -19.21
N SER A 94 -6.90 -5.37 -20.42
CA SER A 94 -6.45 -6.06 -21.61
C SER A 94 -4.92 -6.21 -21.62
N PRO A 95 -4.37 -7.25 -22.27
CA PRO A 95 -2.93 -7.53 -22.23
C PRO A 95 -2.03 -6.36 -22.65
N ASP A 96 -2.48 -5.51 -23.57
CA ASP A 96 -1.78 -4.29 -23.98
C ASP A 96 -1.64 -3.28 -22.83
N LYS A 97 -2.69 -3.09 -22.03
CA LYS A 97 -2.65 -2.19 -20.86
C LYS A 97 -1.76 -2.75 -19.77
N THR A 98 -1.92 -4.04 -19.45
CA THR A 98 -1.09 -4.72 -18.45
C THR A 98 0.39 -4.65 -18.83
N LEU A 99 0.73 -4.82 -20.11
CA LEU A 99 2.10 -4.76 -20.59
C LEU A 99 2.73 -3.39 -20.35
N VAL A 100 2.03 -2.30 -20.62
CA VAL A 100 2.53 -0.93 -20.41
C VAL A 100 2.86 -0.70 -18.93
N PHE A 101 1.93 -1.00 -18.03
CA PHE A 101 2.17 -0.85 -16.58
C PHE A 101 3.29 -1.77 -16.09
N LYS A 102 3.36 -3.01 -16.58
CA LYS A 102 4.45 -3.91 -16.25
C LYS A 102 5.80 -3.35 -16.70
N GLN A 103 5.92 -2.87 -17.94
CA GLN A 103 7.16 -2.30 -18.46
C GLN A 103 7.62 -1.08 -17.68
N THR A 104 6.69 -0.21 -17.25
CA THR A 104 7.05 0.92 -16.38
C THR A 104 7.60 0.42 -15.05
N LEU A 105 6.98 -0.59 -14.41
CA LEU A 105 7.49 -1.19 -13.17
C LEU A 105 8.88 -1.83 -13.37
N ASP A 106 9.07 -2.53 -14.49
CA ASP A 106 10.33 -3.22 -14.82
C ASP A 106 11.50 -2.24 -15.01
N THR A 107 11.22 -1.05 -15.55
CA THR A 107 12.26 -0.07 -15.95
C THR A 107 12.42 1.09 -14.98
N PHE A 108 11.47 1.30 -14.07
CA PHE A 108 11.52 2.39 -13.11
C PHE A 108 12.77 2.29 -12.21
N PRO A 109 13.58 3.36 -12.06
CA PRO A 109 14.76 3.35 -11.20
C PRO A 109 14.40 3.23 -9.72
N MET A 110 14.83 2.14 -9.07
CA MET A 110 14.59 1.90 -7.65
C MET A 110 15.90 1.74 -6.89
N LYS A 111 15.98 2.33 -5.70
CA LYS A 111 17.09 2.11 -4.76
C LYS A 111 16.97 0.70 -4.16
N ASP A 112 18.10 0.01 -3.99
CA ASP A 112 18.22 -1.35 -3.43
C ASP A 112 17.49 -2.44 -4.24
N ASP A 113 16.93 -2.06 -5.39
CA ASP A 113 16.20 -2.88 -6.36
C ASP A 113 15.25 -3.93 -5.75
N PRO A 114 14.16 -3.51 -5.07
CA PRO A 114 13.18 -4.43 -4.47
C PRO A 114 12.31 -5.13 -5.52
N ARG A 115 12.61 -5.01 -6.82
CA ARG A 115 11.73 -5.44 -7.91
C ARG A 115 11.37 -6.92 -7.84
N GLU A 116 12.32 -7.77 -7.48
CA GLU A 116 12.07 -9.21 -7.27
C GLU A 116 11.07 -9.47 -6.13
N LYS A 117 11.15 -8.67 -5.05
CA LYS A 117 10.20 -8.74 -3.94
C LYS A 117 8.79 -8.34 -4.38
N ILE A 118 8.69 -7.23 -5.11
CA ILE A 118 7.42 -6.71 -5.63
C ILE A 118 6.79 -7.71 -6.60
N HIS A 119 7.57 -8.28 -7.53
CA HIS A 119 7.03 -9.23 -8.52
C HIS A 119 6.50 -10.52 -7.91
N PHE A 120 7.20 -11.10 -6.92
CA PHE A 120 6.75 -12.39 -6.38
C PHE A 120 7.14 -12.69 -4.94
N LYS A 121 8.35 -12.35 -4.44
CA LYS A 121 8.77 -12.85 -3.11
C LYS A 121 7.88 -12.37 -1.96
N ASN A 122 7.32 -11.16 -2.06
CA ASN A 122 6.37 -10.68 -1.05
C ASN A 122 5.06 -11.47 -1.10
N ALA A 123 4.57 -11.83 -2.28
CA ALA A 123 3.37 -12.64 -2.45
C ALA A 123 3.61 -14.08 -1.96
N GLU A 124 4.76 -14.68 -2.29
CA GLU A 124 5.15 -15.99 -1.77
C GLU A 124 5.17 -16.01 -0.24
N ALA A 125 5.84 -15.04 0.39
CA ALA A 125 5.88 -14.95 1.85
C ALA A 125 4.51 -14.67 2.48
N LEU A 126 3.63 -13.95 1.77
CA LEU A 126 2.29 -13.64 2.25
C LEU A 126 1.37 -14.87 2.25
N LEU A 127 1.47 -15.68 1.19
CA LEU A 127 0.63 -16.84 0.90
C LEU A 127 1.19 -18.16 1.44
N ALA A 128 2.44 -18.18 1.87
CA ALA A 128 3.00 -19.33 2.57
C ALA A 128 2.11 -19.70 3.77
N GLU A 129 1.73 -20.97 3.86
CA GLU A 129 1.03 -21.50 5.03
C GLU A 129 1.98 -21.42 6.25
N GLU A 130 1.43 -21.01 7.39
CA GLU A 130 2.14 -21.18 8.66
C GLU A 130 2.05 -22.67 9.02
N GLU A 131 3.18 -23.38 8.95
CA GLU A 131 3.32 -24.75 9.49
C GLU A 131 3.09 -24.81 11.01
#